data_AF-A0A924XS52-F1
#
_entry.id   AF-A0A924XS52-F1
#
_cell.length_a   1.000
_cell.length_b   1.000
_cell.length_c   1.000
_cell.angle_alpha   90.00
_cell.angle_beta   90.00
_cell.angle_gamma   90.00
#
_symmetry.space_group_name_H-M   'P 1'
#
loop_
_entity.id
_entity.type
_entity.pdbx_description
1 polymer ?
#
loop_
_entity_poly.entity_id
_entity_poly.type
_entity_poly.pdbx_seq_one_letter_code
_entity_poly.pdbx_strand_id
1 'polypeptide(L)'
;LLPVFAATNSLDMSKIKLSSMAPNLQEPMMIKGDIDAALVFNITSYFNLVLNRQDPDKDFRWFAFGDFGLDLYSNGLIVSRKLMEANPKAVAGLVRATNRAMLEVARDQNAGMAAAVKFDNLINVAVEKRRLQFSFDKLIVSPEMREIGVGDIKDDRMARAIGMVADGYQLARKPAPSEVFSRAFLPPRAERELVYVAD
;
A
#
# COMPACT_ATOMS: atom_id res chain seq x y z
N LEU A 1 12.21 -3.54 2.85
CA LEU A 1 12.49 -2.78 1.62
C LEU A 1 13.76 -1.93 1.71
N LEU A 2 14.25 -1.60 2.91
CA LEU A 2 15.46 -0.79 3.06
C LEU A 2 16.72 -1.34 2.32
N PRO A 3 17.01 -2.65 2.30
CA PRO A 3 18.15 -3.15 1.51
C PRO A 3 18.03 -2.83 0.01
N VAL A 4 16.83 -2.95 -0.55
CA VAL A 4 16.53 -2.56 -1.94
C VAL A 4 16.73 -1.06 -2.13
N PHE A 5 16.17 -0.25 -1.23
CA PHE A 5 16.33 1.21 -1.26
C PHE A 5 17.79 1.64 -1.19
N ALA A 6 18.57 1.03 -0.29
CA ALA A 6 19.99 1.31 -0.12
C ALA A 6 20.80 0.93 -1.36
N ALA A 7 20.54 -0.24 -1.94
CA ALA A 7 21.19 -0.67 -3.19
C ALA A 7 20.89 0.31 -4.33
N THR A 8 19.63 0.70 -4.53
CA THR A 8 19.23 1.65 -5.58
C THR A 8 19.87 3.03 -5.40
N ASN A 9 20.05 3.48 -4.15
CA ASN A 9 20.52 4.82 -3.84
C ASN A 9 21.98 4.86 -3.36
N SER A 10 22.74 3.79 -3.57
CA SER A 10 24.16 3.67 -3.18
C SER A 10 24.42 4.00 -1.70
N LEU A 11 23.52 3.59 -0.80
CA LEU A 11 23.68 3.77 0.63
C LEU A 11 24.49 2.62 1.26
N ASP A 12 25.44 2.99 2.09
CA ASP A 12 26.25 2.06 2.86
C ASP A 12 25.47 1.55 4.08
N MET A 13 24.91 0.34 3.94
CA MET A 13 24.14 -0.31 5.01
C MET A 13 24.97 -0.55 6.30
N SER A 14 26.30 -0.59 6.23
CA SER A 14 27.14 -0.76 7.44
C SER A 14 27.12 0.46 8.36
N LYS A 15 26.73 1.63 7.82
CA LYS A 15 26.56 2.87 8.58
C LYS A 15 25.14 3.04 9.13
N ILE A 16 24.22 2.13 8.82
CA ILE A 16 22.82 2.20 9.23
C ILE A 16 22.56 1.16 10.30
N LYS A 17 22.26 1.61 11.52
CA LYS A 17 21.85 0.74 12.61
C LYS A 17 20.36 0.42 12.50
N LEU A 18 20.02 -0.86 12.37
CA LEU A 18 18.63 -1.32 12.35
C LEU A 18 18.20 -1.83 13.71
N SER A 19 17.06 -1.32 14.17
CA SER A 19 16.38 -1.77 15.37
C SER A 19 15.00 -2.28 14.98
N SER A 20 14.66 -3.50 15.40
CA SER A 20 13.31 -4.04 15.24
C SER A 20 12.48 -3.70 16.46
N MET A 21 11.25 -3.26 16.25
CA MET A 21 10.30 -2.90 17.30
C MET A 21 8.87 -3.13 16.84
N ALA A 22 7.93 -3.15 17.78
CA ALA A 22 6.52 -3.24 17.46
C ALA A 22 6.06 -1.98 16.69
N PRO A 23 5.18 -2.10 15.68
CA PRO A 23 4.76 -0.97 14.85
C PRO A 23 4.23 0.24 15.63
N ASN A 24 3.51 0.01 16.74
CA ASN A 24 2.94 1.07 17.58
C ASN A 24 3.99 1.88 18.37
N LEU A 25 5.25 1.48 18.37
CA LEU A 25 6.34 2.19 19.06
C LEU A 25 7.14 3.11 18.15
N GLN A 26 6.99 3.00 16.82
CA GLN A 26 7.84 3.69 15.86
C GLN A 26 7.71 5.22 15.96
N GLU A 27 6.49 5.78 15.88
CA GLU A 27 6.29 7.23 15.98
C GLU A 27 6.66 7.79 17.37
N PRO A 28 6.24 7.17 18.50
CA PRO A 28 6.66 7.64 19.83
C PRO A 28 8.17 7.66 20.03
N MET A 29 8.89 6.62 19.58
CA MET A 29 10.35 6.58 19.69
C MET A 29 11.02 7.63 18.80
N MET A 30 10.47 7.91 17.62
CA MET A 30 10.98 8.98 16.75
C MET A 30 10.75 10.36 17.38
N ILE A 31 9.56 10.62 17.92
CA ILE A 31 9.23 11.89 18.62
C ILE A 31 10.17 12.10 19.81
N LYS A 32 10.48 11.04 20.56
CA LYS A 32 11.40 11.10 21.70
C LYS A 32 12.88 11.25 21.30
N GLY A 33 13.22 10.98 20.03
CA GLY A 33 14.59 10.99 19.53
C GLY A 33 15.37 9.70 19.85
N ASP A 34 14.69 8.61 20.19
CA ASP A 34 15.33 7.29 20.41
C ASP A 34 15.73 6.62 19.07
N ILE A 35 15.11 7.05 17.96
CA ILE A 35 15.46 6.66 16.58
C ILE A 35 15.45 7.89 15.65
N ASP A 36 16.33 7.88 14.64
CA ASP A 36 16.43 8.98 13.67
C ASP A 36 15.41 8.87 12.52
N ALA A 37 14.92 7.66 12.23
CA ALA A 37 13.98 7.39 11.14
C ALA A 37 13.20 6.09 11.40
N ALA A 38 12.01 5.99 10.78
CA ALA A 38 11.22 4.76 10.77
C ALA A 38 10.83 4.35 9.35
N LEU A 39 10.79 3.04 9.12
CA LEU A 39 10.31 2.44 7.87
C LEU A 39 8.84 2.11 8.03
N VAL A 40 7.98 2.90 7.40
CA VAL A 40 6.54 2.93 7.66
C VAL A 40 5.72 2.96 6.37
N PHE A 41 4.43 2.65 6.49
CA PHE A 41 3.43 3.10 5.54
C PHE A 41 3.06 4.55 5.85
N ASN A 42 3.22 5.46 4.89
CA ASN A 42 2.95 6.90 5.09
C ASN A 42 1.51 7.16 5.58
N ILE A 43 0.51 6.48 5.02
CA ILE A 43 -0.89 6.54 5.46
C ILE A 43 -1.08 6.17 6.94
N THR A 44 -0.26 5.25 7.47
CA THR A 44 -0.33 4.86 8.88
C THR A 44 0.29 5.95 9.75
N SER A 45 1.55 6.25 9.49
CA SER A 45 2.34 7.12 10.36
C SER A 45 1.93 8.58 10.30
N TYR A 46 1.51 9.08 9.13
CA TYR A 46 1.08 10.47 9.00
C TYR A 46 -0.04 10.78 10.00
N PHE A 47 -1.06 9.93 10.08
CA PHE A 47 -2.18 10.16 11.00
C PHE A 47 -1.89 9.70 12.43
N ASN A 48 -0.97 8.75 12.65
CA ASN A 48 -0.48 8.46 14.00
C ASN A 48 0.25 9.68 14.58
N LEU A 49 1.03 10.41 13.77
CA LEU A 49 1.69 11.65 14.17
C LEU A 49 0.67 12.76 14.48
N VAL A 50 -0.36 12.92 13.64
CA VAL A 50 -1.50 13.83 13.93
C VAL A 50 -2.15 13.49 15.28
N LEU A 51 -2.41 12.21 15.55
CA LEU A 51 -2.98 11.77 16.82
C LEU A 51 -2.05 12.00 18.02
N ASN A 52 -0.74 11.95 17.80
CA ASN A 52 0.30 12.33 18.77
C ASN A 52 0.59 13.85 18.81
N ARG A 53 -0.31 14.67 18.24
CA ARG A 53 -0.25 16.14 18.25
C ARG A 53 1.00 16.72 17.59
N GLN A 54 1.55 15.99 16.63
CA GLN A 54 2.61 16.50 15.76
C GLN A 54 2.02 17.02 14.45
N ASP A 55 2.72 17.94 13.79
CA ASP A 55 2.42 18.38 12.43
C ASP A 55 3.29 17.58 11.45
N PRO A 56 2.75 16.55 10.76
CA PRO A 56 3.57 15.66 9.95
C PRO A 56 4.22 16.35 8.74
N ASP A 57 3.69 17.50 8.30
CA ASP A 57 4.22 18.25 7.15
C ASP A 57 5.32 19.23 7.56
N LYS A 58 5.31 19.72 8.82
CA LYS A 58 6.32 20.65 9.34
C LYS A 58 7.42 19.97 10.12
N ASP A 59 7.07 18.98 10.92
CA ASP A 59 7.97 18.40 11.93
C ASP A 59 8.76 17.21 11.37
N PHE A 60 8.33 16.64 10.23
CA PHE A 60 8.90 15.41 9.67
C PHE A 60 9.24 15.53 8.18
N ARG A 61 10.28 14.80 7.79
CA ARG A 61 10.66 14.65 6.37
C ARG A 61 10.27 13.28 5.86
N TRP A 62 9.46 13.27 4.80
CA TRP A 62 9.01 12.05 4.16
C TRP A 62 9.91 11.66 3.00
N PHE A 63 10.33 10.41 2.97
CA PHE A 63 11.10 9.81 1.88
C PHE A 63 10.25 8.71 1.23
N ALA A 64 9.42 9.08 0.25
CA ALA A 64 8.62 8.10 -0.46
C ALA A 64 9.53 7.29 -1.39
N PHE A 65 9.48 5.96 -1.31
CA PHE A 65 10.37 5.10 -2.08
C PHE A 65 10.29 5.34 -3.61
N GLY A 66 9.10 5.67 -4.12
CA GLY A 66 8.92 6.02 -5.53
C GLY A 66 9.75 7.23 -5.98
N ASP A 67 9.94 8.23 -5.11
CA ASP A 67 10.75 9.42 -5.39
C ASP A 67 12.25 9.10 -5.48
N PHE A 68 12.65 7.93 -4.97
CA PHE A 68 14.03 7.44 -4.90
C PHE A 68 14.23 6.18 -5.76
N GLY A 69 13.48 6.08 -6.86
CA GLY A 69 13.72 5.10 -7.93
C GLY A 69 13.14 3.71 -7.69
N LEU A 70 12.35 3.48 -6.64
CA LEU A 70 11.69 2.20 -6.41
C LEU A 70 10.35 2.17 -7.15
N ASP A 71 10.31 1.40 -8.24
CA ASP A 71 9.13 1.22 -9.07
C ASP A 71 8.34 -0.04 -8.66
N LEU A 72 7.75 0.00 -7.47
CA LEU A 72 7.12 -1.15 -6.82
C LEU A 72 5.58 -1.05 -6.81
N TYR A 73 4.93 -2.22 -6.85
CA TYR A 73 3.54 -2.36 -6.38
C TYR A 73 3.50 -2.53 -4.86
N SER A 74 2.44 -2.02 -4.25
CA SER A 74 2.24 -2.05 -2.81
C SER A 74 1.34 -3.23 -2.42
N ASN A 75 0.10 -2.98 -2.06
CA ASN A 75 -0.83 -3.99 -1.58
C ASN A 75 -1.49 -4.78 -2.73
N GLY A 76 -1.87 -6.03 -2.43
CA GLY A 76 -2.62 -6.88 -3.33
C GLY A 76 -3.46 -7.91 -2.56
N LEU A 77 -4.39 -8.55 -3.26
CA LEU A 77 -5.13 -9.70 -2.73
C LEU A 77 -4.35 -10.97 -3.00
N ILE A 78 -4.02 -11.71 -1.93
CA ILE A 78 -3.26 -12.95 -2.01
C ILE A 78 -4.14 -14.10 -1.53
N VAL A 79 -4.25 -15.13 -2.35
CA VAL A 79 -4.95 -16.38 -2.04
C VAL A 79 -4.02 -17.56 -2.29
N SER A 80 -4.24 -18.68 -1.60
CA SER A 80 -3.46 -19.89 -1.84
C SER A 80 -3.82 -20.53 -3.19
N ARG A 81 -2.85 -21.16 -3.86
CA ARG A 81 -3.10 -21.92 -5.10
C ARG A 81 -4.17 -23.00 -4.89
N LYS A 82 -4.12 -23.67 -3.72
CA LYS A 82 -5.14 -24.65 -3.31
C LYS A 82 -6.55 -24.05 -3.32
N LEU A 83 -6.75 -22.83 -2.81
CA LEU A 83 -8.08 -22.19 -2.82
C LEU A 83 -8.50 -21.81 -4.25
N MET A 84 -7.57 -21.32 -5.07
CA MET A 84 -7.83 -20.99 -6.47
C MET A 84 -8.29 -22.21 -7.27
N GLU A 85 -7.67 -23.37 -7.05
CA GLU A 85 -7.99 -24.62 -7.75
C GLU A 85 -9.28 -25.25 -7.20
N ALA A 86 -9.41 -25.36 -5.87
CA ALA A 86 -10.53 -26.04 -5.24
C ALA A 86 -11.83 -25.21 -5.26
N ASN A 87 -11.74 -23.88 -5.25
CA ASN A 87 -12.91 -23.01 -5.23
C ASN A 87 -12.68 -21.69 -6.01
N PRO A 88 -12.51 -21.78 -7.34
CA PRO A 88 -12.30 -20.60 -8.18
C PRO A 88 -13.46 -19.60 -8.11
N LYS A 89 -14.69 -20.08 -7.89
CA LYS A 89 -15.88 -19.23 -7.73
C LYS A 89 -15.79 -18.34 -6.49
N ALA A 90 -15.29 -18.87 -5.36
CA ALA A 90 -15.09 -18.07 -4.15
C ALA A 90 -13.99 -17.02 -4.35
N VAL A 91 -12.90 -17.35 -5.04
CA VAL A 91 -11.84 -16.38 -5.37
C VAL A 91 -12.37 -15.26 -6.26
N ALA A 92 -13.10 -15.59 -7.33
CA ALA A 92 -13.74 -14.60 -8.19
C ALA A 92 -14.77 -13.74 -7.41
N GLY A 93 -15.50 -14.35 -6.48
CA GLY A 93 -16.41 -13.67 -5.55
C GLY A 93 -15.71 -12.65 -4.67
N LEU A 94 -14.60 -13.05 -4.05
CA LEU A 94 -13.78 -12.18 -3.21
C LEU A 94 -13.24 -10.99 -4.01
N VAL A 95 -12.60 -11.24 -5.16
CA VAL A 95 -12.02 -10.17 -5.98
C VAL A 95 -13.11 -9.19 -6.46
N ARG A 96 -14.26 -9.69 -6.91
CA ARG A 96 -15.39 -8.84 -7.32
C ARG A 96 -15.95 -8.02 -6.16
N ALA A 97 -16.10 -8.62 -4.97
CA ALA A 97 -16.60 -7.91 -3.78
C ALA A 97 -15.63 -6.80 -3.35
N THR A 98 -14.32 -7.08 -3.31
CA THR A 98 -13.30 -6.07 -2.98
C THR A 98 -13.23 -4.96 -4.03
N ASN A 99 -13.27 -5.31 -5.32
CA ASN A 99 -13.29 -4.33 -6.39
C ASN A 99 -14.51 -3.41 -6.28
N ARG A 100 -15.71 -3.99 -6.12
CA ARG A 100 -16.95 -3.21 -5.92
C ARG A 100 -16.86 -2.29 -4.70
N ALA A 101 -16.38 -2.79 -3.56
CA ALA A 101 -16.22 -1.98 -2.35
C ALA A 101 -15.27 -0.80 -2.56
N MET A 102 -14.15 -1.01 -3.26
CA MET A 102 -13.21 0.07 -3.61
C MET A 102 -13.90 1.17 -4.43
N LEU A 103 -14.73 0.80 -5.41
CA LEU A 103 -15.45 1.73 -6.26
C LEU A 103 -16.55 2.48 -5.51
N GLU A 104 -17.30 1.78 -4.66
CA GLU A 104 -18.36 2.40 -3.84
C GLU A 104 -17.76 3.39 -2.84
N VAL A 105 -16.66 3.01 -2.16
CA VAL A 105 -15.98 3.87 -1.18
C VAL A 105 -15.29 5.06 -1.85
N ALA A 106 -14.79 4.91 -3.08
CA ALA A 106 -14.23 6.03 -3.86
C ALA A 106 -15.29 7.09 -4.24
N ARG A 107 -16.56 6.71 -4.30
CA ARG A 107 -17.69 7.59 -4.63
C ARG A 107 -18.38 8.17 -3.39
N ASP A 108 -18.43 7.41 -2.30
CA ASP A 108 -18.99 7.83 -1.03
C ASP A 108 -18.13 7.30 0.13
N GLN A 109 -17.24 8.16 0.62
CA GLN A 109 -16.37 7.80 1.73
C GLN A 109 -17.14 7.67 3.05
N ASN A 110 -18.34 8.25 3.18
CA ASN A 110 -19.15 8.10 4.39
C ASN A 110 -19.68 6.67 4.53
N ALA A 111 -19.99 5.98 3.42
CA ALA A 111 -20.29 4.56 3.43
C ALA A 111 -19.11 3.73 3.97
N GLY A 112 -17.88 4.07 3.56
CA GLY A 112 -16.65 3.47 4.08
C GLY A 112 -16.48 3.70 5.58
N MET A 113 -16.71 4.92 6.06
CA MET A 113 -16.66 5.25 7.49
C MET A 113 -17.74 4.53 8.29
N ALA A 114 -18.96 4.42 7.78
CA ALA A 114 -20.04 3.68 8.43
C ALA A 114 -19.69 2.19 8.59
N ALA A 115 -19.02 1.59 7.61
CA ALA A 115 -18.52 0.22 7.72
C ALA A 115 -17.38 0.11 8.75
N ALA A 116 -16.46 1.08 8.78
CA ALA A 116 -15.36 1.11 9.75
C ALA A 116 -15.88 1.24 11.20
N VAL A 117 -16.84 2.13 11.48
CA VAL A 117 -17.44 2.29 12.81
C VAL A 117 -18.17 1.03 13.29
N LYS A 118 -18.81 0.29 12.37
CA LYS A 118 -19.45 -1.00 12.71
C LYS A 118 -18.44 -2.07 13.11
N PHE A 119 -17.23 -2.00 12.56
CA PHE A 119 -16.14 -2.93 12.88
C PHE A 119 -15.44 -2.52 14.18
N ASP A 120 -15.13 -1.23 14.33
CA ASP A 120 -14.53 -0.65 15.53
C ASP A 120 -15.20 0.70 15.84
N ASN A 121 -15.99 0.73 16.92
CA ASN A 121 -16.74 1.92 17.31
C ASN A 121 -15.90 2.94 18.10
N LEU A 122 -14.62 2.66 18.36
CA LEU A 122 -13.71 3.55 19.09
C LEU A 122 -12.89 4.46 18.16
N ILE A 123 -13.01 4.28 16.84
CA ILE A 123 -12.25 5.08 15.88
C ILE A 123 -12.62 6.56 15.92
N ASN A 124 -11.64 7.43 15.69
CA ASN A 124 -11.91 8.83 15.44
C ASN A 124 -12.29 9.03 13.97
N VAL A 125 -13.60 9.08 13.70
CA VAL A 125 -14.17 9.17 12.34
C VAL A 125 -13.59 10.33 11.53
N ALA A 126 -13.36 11.50 12.14
CA ALA A 126 -12.82 12.65 11.44
C ALA A 126 -11.37 12.41 10.98
N VAL A 127 -10.56 11.77 11.81
CA VAL A 127 -9.18 11.40 11.46
C VAL A 127 -9.16 10.29 10.42
N GLU A 128 -9.99 9.26 10.58
CA GLU A 128 -10.03 8.12 9.66
C GLU A 128 -10.61 8.48 8.28
N LYS A 129 -11.55 9.43 8.21
CA LYS A 129 -12.01 9.97 6.92
C LYS A 129 -10.87 10.69 6.19
N ARG A 130 -10.09 11.52 6.91
CA ARG A 130 -8.89 12.14 6.32
C ARG A 130 -7.85 11.11 5.88
N ARG A 131 -7.69 10.01 6.65
CA ARG A 131 -6.80 8.90 6.29
C ARG A 131 -7.24 8.22 5.01
N LEU A 132 -8.55 7.95 4.87
CA LEU A 132 -9.13 7.36 3.68
C LEU A 132 -8.95 8.28 2.46
N GLN A 133 -9.26 9.57 2.60
CA GLN A 133 -9.04 10.57 1.56
C GLN A 133 -7.57 10.60 1.10
N PHE A 134 -6.63 10.68 2.05
CA PHE A 134 -5.20 10.63 1.76
C PHE A 134 -4.80 9.36 0.99
N SER A 135 -5.39 8.21 1.33
CA SER A 135 -5.11 6.95 0.64
C SER A 135 -5.49 7.00 -0.85
N PHE A 136 -6.64 7.60 -1.17
CA PHE A 136 -7.07 7.75 -2.55
C PHE A 136 -6.17 8.73 -3.29
N ASP A 137 -5.95 9.91 -2.71
CA ASP A 137 -5.18 10.99 -3.31
C ASP A 137 -3.72 10.63 -3.57
N LYS A 138 -3.10 9.90 -2.64
CA LYS A 138 -1.64 9.70 -2.65
C LYS A 138 -1.21 8.31 -3.06
N LEU A 139 -2.07 7.29 -2.92
CA LEU A 139 -1.65 5.89 -3.05
C LEU A 139 -2.44 5.09 -4.10
N ILE A 140 -3.71 5.44 -4.35
CA ILE A 140 -4.60 4.63 -5.21
C ILE A 140 -4.86 5.32 -6.55
N VAL A 141 -5.28 6.59 -6.54
CA VAL A 141 -5.63 7.31 -7.76
C VAL A 141 -4.36 7.73 -8.49
N SER A 142 -4.09 7.09 -9.62
CA SER A 142 -2.89 7.32 -10.43
C SER A 142 -3.21 7.27 -11.93
N PRO A 143 -2.35 7.86 -12.79
CA PRO A 143 -2.50 7.73 -14.23
C PRO A 143 -2.55 6.26 -14.69
N GLU A 144 -1.69 5.41 -14.13
CA GLU A 144 -1.66 3.97 -14.43
C GLU A 144 -3.00 3.31 -14.05
N MET A 145 -3.52 3.55 -12.84
CA MET A 145 -4.81 3.01 -12.43
C MET A 145 -5.93 3.41 -13.40
N ARG A 146 -5.95 4.67 -13.85
CA ARG A 146 -6.96 5.15 -14.83
C ARG A 146 -6.85 4.44 -16.17
N GLU A 147 -5.64 4.07 -16.59
CA GLU A 147 -5.40 3.33 -17.82
C GLU A 147 -5.85 1.87 -17.69
N ILE A 148 -5.33 1.14 -16.71
CA ILE A 148 -5.49 -0.33 -16.62
C ILE A 148 -6.64 -0.78 -15.72
N GLY A 149 -7.30 0.17 -15.05
CA GLY A 149 -8.40 -0.06 -14.10
C GLY A 149 -7.88 -0.51 -12.73
N VAL A 150 -8.65 -0.21 -11.68
CA VAL A 150 -8.24 -0.52 -10.31
C VAL A 150 -8.05 -2.02 -10.10
N GLY A 151 -6.98 -2.39 -9.38
CA GLY A 151 -6.63 -3.77 -9.03
C GLY A 151 -5.84 -4.55 -10.08
N ASP A 152 -5.57 -3.98 -11.26
CA ASP A 152 -4.66 -4.55 -12.25
C ASP A 152 -3.23 -3.98 -12.08
N ILE A 153 -2.27 -4.58 -12.78
CA ILE A 153 -0.86 -4.19 -12.85
C ILE A 153 -0.40 -4.08 -14.30
N LYS A 154 0.73 -3.41 -14.55
CA LYS A 154 1.48 -3.48 -15.81
C LYS A 154 2.58 -4.54 -15.68
N ASP A 155 2.66 -5.44 -16.65
CA ASP A 155 3.57 -6.59 -16.58
C ASP A 155 5.04 -6.18 -16.62
N ASP A 156 5.38 -5.14 -17.38
CA ASP A 156 6.74 -4.59 -17.44
C ASP A 156 7.15 -3.95 -16.10
N ARG A 157 6.23 -3.20 -15.46
CA ARG A 157 6.42 -2.64 -14.13
C ARG A 157 6.59 -3.73 -13.07
N MET A 158 5.74 -4.77 -13.11
CA MET A 158 5.87 -5.92 -12.21
C MET A 158 7.18 -6.66 -12.42
N ALA A 159 7.64 -6.83 -13.66
CA ALA A 159 8.94 -7.44 -13.95
C ALA A 159 10.10 -6.62 -13.37
N ARG A 160 10.06 -5.28 -13.49
CA ARG A 160 11.03 -4.39 -12.84
C ARG A 160 10.99 -4.51 -11.32
N ALA A 161 9.80 -4.49 -10.73
CA ALA A 161 9.61 -4.63 -9.28
C ALA A 161 10.17 -5.96 -8.75
N ILE A 162 9.90 -7.07 -9.44
CA ILE A 162 10.48 -8.38 -9.13
C ILE A 162 12.01 -8.34 -9.21
N GLY A 163 12.57 -7.71 -10.24
CA GLY A 163 14.01 -7.53 -10.39
C GLY A 163 14.61 -6.78 -9.21
N MET A 164 14.06 -5.61 -8.87
CA MET A 164 14.53 -4.78 -7.74
C MET A 164 14.53 -5.56 -6.41
N VAL A 165 13.44 -6.29 -6.12
CA VAL A 165 13.31 -7.07 -4.89
C VAL A 165 14.29 -8.25 -4.89
N ALA A 166 14.37 -8.99 -5.99
CA ALA A 166 15.26 -10.15 -6.09
C ALA A 166 16.73 -9.74 -5.95
N ASP A 167 17.14 -8.65 -6.61
CA ASP A 167 18.51 -8.15 -6.54
C ASP A 167 18.84 -7.61 -5.14
N GLY A 168 17.98 -6.76 -4.58
CA GLY A 168 18.22 -6.15 -3.28
C GLY A 168 18.19 -7.12 -2.09
N TYR A 169 17.52 -8.27 -2.22
CA TYR A 169 17.56 -9.35 -1.22
C TYR A 169 18.40 -10.56 -1.65
N GLN A 170 19.09 -10.50 -2.80
CA GLN A 170 19.91 -11.59 -3.33
C GLN A 170 19.16 -12.93 -3.44
N LEU A 171 17.91 -12.88 -3.92
CA LEU A 171 17.09 -14.06 -4.12
C LEU A 171 17.62 -14.89 -5.30
N ALA A 172 17.61 -16.22 -5.15
CA ALA A 172 18.13 -17.13 -6.16
C ALA A 172 17.35 -17.13 -7.49
N ARG A 173 16.11 -16.62 -7.50
CA ARG A 173 15.22 -16.65 -8.65
C ARG A 173 14.44 -15.35 -8.81
N LYS A 174 14.24 -14.96 -10.07
CA LYS A 174 13.30 -13.91 -10.50
C LYS A 174 12.09 -14.57 -11.18
N PRO A 175 10.93 -14.69 -10.50
CA PRO A 175 9.73 -15.22 -11.14
C PRO A 175 9.26 -14.33 -12.30
N ALA A 176 8.55 -14.90 -13.28
CA ALA A 176 7.81 -14.12 -14.25
C ALA A 176 6.59 -13.43 -13.59
N PRO A 177 6.12 -12.28 -14.10
CA PRO A 177 4.94 -11.61 -13.55
C PRO A 177 3.70 -12.51 -13.42
N SER A 178 3.48 -13.40 -14.39
CA SER A 178 2.36 -14.36 -14.39
C SER A 178 2.43 -15.43 -13.28
N GLU A 179 3.60 -15.62 -12.67
CA GLU A 179 3.75 -16.54 -11.54
C GLU A 179 3.37 -15.88 -10.20
N VAL A 180 3.31 -14.54 -10.18
CA VAL A 180 3.04 -13.70 -9.00
C VAL A 180 1.64 -13.09 -9.05
N PHE A 181 1.15 -12.71 -10.23
CA PHE A 181 -0.13 -12.06 -10.43
C PHE A 181 -1.00 -12.77 -11.46
N SER A 182 -2.29 -12.92 -11.17
CA SER A 182 -3.26 -13.54 -12.08
C SER A 182 -4.45 -12.63 -12.33
N ARG A 183 -4.65 -12.26 -13.61
CA ARG A 183 -5.81 -11.49 -14.07
C ARG A 183 -7.09 -12.33 -14.18
N ALA A 184 -7.00 -13.65 -14.07
CA ALA A 184 -8.11 -14.57 -14.35
C ALA A 184 -9.35 -14.36 -13.46
N PHE A 185 -9.19 -13.68 -12.32
CA PHE A 185 -10.24 -13.41 -11.36
C PHE A 185 -10.67 -11.94 -11.32
N LEU A 186 -10.02 -11.06 -12.09
CA LEU A 186 -10.40 -9.66 -12.17
C LEU A 186 -11.75 -9.52 -12.89
N PRO A 187 -12.64 -8.63 -12.42
CA PRO A 187 -13.77 -8.18 -13.22
C PRO A 187 -13.32 -7.59 -14.58
N PRO A 188 -14.22 -7.57 -15.58
CA PRO A 188 -13.98 -6.88 -16.84
C PRO A 188 -13.47 -5.45 -16.62
N ARG A 189 -12.62 -4.95 -17.51
CA ARG A 189 -11.99 -3.62 -17.38
C ARG A 189 -13.00 -2.49 -17.14
N ALA A 190 -14.16 -2.52 -17.82
CA ALA A 190 -15.23 -1.53 -17.67
C ALA A 190 -15.84 -1.53 -16.25
N GLU A 191 -15.84 -2.67 -15.56
CA GLU A 191 -16.31 -2.79 -14.18
C GLU A 191 -15.25 -2.33 -13.17
N ARG A 192 -14.04 -1.98 -13.60
CA ARG A 192 -12.92 -1.56 -12.75
C ARG A 192 -12.59 -0.07 -12.90
N GLU A 193 -13.51 0.70 -13.46
CA GLU A 193 -13.39 2.15 -13.61
C GLU A 193 -13.67 2.88 -12.30
N LEU A 194 -12.59 3.37 -11.68
CA LEU A 194 -12.66 4.14 -10.45
C LEU A 194 -12.93 5.61 -10.77
N VAL A 195 -14.16 6.03 -10.50
CA VAL A 195 -14.54 7.44 -10.43
C VAL A 195 -14.33 7.91 -9.01
N TYR A 196 -13.39 8.82 -8.84
CA TYR A 196 -13.05 9.39 -7.55
C TYR A 196 -13.63 10.78 -7.41
N VAL A 197 -14.46 10.98 -6.38
CA VAL A 197 -14.96 12.29 -5.99
C VAL A 197 -14.27 12.63 -4.68
N ALA A 198 -13.41 13.65 -4.71
CA ALA A 198 -12.86 14.20 -3.49
C ALA A 198 -13.97 14.94 -2.75
N ASP A 199 -14.25 14.53 -1.52
CA ASP A 199 -15.17 15.22 -0.59
C ASP A 199 -14.51 16.46 0.02
#